data_AF-A0A1F7SNW0-F1
#
_entry.id   AF-A0A1F7SNW0-F1
#
_cell.length_a   1.000
_cell.length_b   1.000
_cell.length_c   1.000
_cell.angle_alpha   90.00
_cell.angle_beta   90.00
_cell.angle_gamma   90.00
#
_symmetry.space_group_name_H-M   'P 1'
#
loop_
_entity.id
_entity.type
_entity.pdbx_description
1 polymer ?
#
loop_
_entity_poly.entity_id
_entity_poly.type
_entity_poly.pdbx_seq_one_letter_code
_entity_poly.pdbx_strand_id
1 'polypeptide(L)' 'MAEFAWEGNSKEIYDKLISGSPKPFQEMTRKKANETLVAKVGDGGKVTPEILVEVVKEITPKPFLAMAMKSIEPLIKK' A
#
# COMPACT_ATOMS: atom_id res chain seq x y z
N MET A 1 -3.79 -6.55 14.73
CA MET A 1 -3.44 -5.81 13.49
C MET A 1 -1.96 -5.54 13.59
N ALA A 2 -1.16 -5.88 12.57
CA ALA A 2 0.27 -5.60 12.61
C ALA A 2 0.51 -4.11 12.86
N GLU A 3 1.32 -3.78 13.85
CA GLU A 3 1.71 -2.40 14.12
C GLU A 3 2.91 -2.09 13.24
N PHE A 4 2.72 -1.27 12.21
CA PHE A 4 3.83 -0.87 11.33
C PHE A 4 4.42 0.45 11.79
N ALA A 5 5.75 0.56 11.74
CA ALA A 5 6.45 1.81 11.91
C ALA A 5 6.42 2.58 10.58
N TRP A 6 5.36 3.38 10.37
CA TRP A 6 5.18 4.18 9.17
C TRP A 6 6.16 5.36 9.13
N GLU A 7 6.99 5.41 8.09
CA GLU A 7 7.95 6.51 7.87
C GLU A 7 7.52 7.40 6.70
N GLY A 8 7.81 8.70 6.78
CA GLY A 8 7.42 9.68 5.78
C GLY A 8 5.91 9.74 5.57
N ASN A 9 5.47 9.72 4.32
CA ASN A 9 4.06 9.72 3.92
C ASN A 9 3.54 8.32 3.53
N SER A 10 4.23 7.26 3.92
CA SER A 10 3.84 5.87 3.66
C SER A 10 2.41 5.58 4.12
N LYS A 11 2.03 6.01 5.32
CA LYS A 11 0.66 5.82 5.84
C LYS A 11 -0.40 6.46 4.95
N GLU A 12 -0.14 7.67 4.44
CA GLU A 12 -1.07 8.37 3.54
C GLU A 12 -1.20 7.64 2.19
N ILE A 13 -0.09 7.14 1.64
CA ILE A 13 -0.08 6.32 0.42
C ILE A 13 -0.94 5.07 0.63
N TYR A 14 -0.72 4.36 1.73
CA TYR A 14 -1.48 3.16 2.10
C TYR A 14 -2.98 3.47 2.19
N ASP A 15 -3.38 4.48 2.97
CA ASP A 15 -4.79 4.83 3.15
C ASP A 15 -5.44 5.28 1.82
N LYS A 16 -4.68 5.98 0.97
CA LYS A 16 -5.12 6.38 -0.38
C LYS A 16 -5.38 5.18 -1.29
N LEU A 17 -4.54 4.16 -1.24
CA LEU A 17 -4.70 2.92 -2.03
C LEU A 17 -5.92 2.12 -1.59
N ILE A 18 -6.14 2.00 -0.28
CA ILE A 18 -7.31 1.29 0.23
C ILE A 18 -8.58 2.06 -0.12
N SER A 19 -8.61 3.37 0.12
CA SER A 19 -9.80 4.19 -0.20
C SER A 19 -10.06 4.33 -1.70
N GLY A 20 -9.02 4.29 -2.53
CA GLY A 20 -9.11 4.29 -3.99
C GLY A 20 -9.51 2.95 -4.59
N SER A 21 -9.41 1.85 -3.83
CA SER A 21 -9.91 0.54 -4.26
C SER A 21 -11.44 0.52 -4.26
N PRO A 22 -12.10 -0.19 -5.20
CA PRO A 22 -13.56 -0.31 -5.20
C PRO A 22 -14.03 -0.93 -3.87
N LYS A 23 -15.15 -0.43 -3.31
CA LYS A 23 -15.68 -0.83 -1.99
C LYS A 23 -15.64 -2.36 -1.72
N PRO A 24 -16.08 -3.23 -2.65
CA PRO A 24 -16.06 -4.68 -2.40
C PRO A 24 -14.66 -5.28 -2.22
N PHE A 25 -13.63 -4.61 -2.74
CA PHE A 25 -12.25 -5.07 -2.70
C PHE A 25 -11.42 -4.40 -1.60
N GLN A 26 -11.91 -3.34 -0.94
CA GLN A 26 -11.10 -2.59 0.03
C GLN A 26 -10.60 -3.46 1.18
N GLU A 27 -11.46 -4.32 1.74
CA GLU A 27 -11.07 -5.24 2.81
C GLU A 27 -10.03 -6.26 2.33
N MET A 28 -10.23 -6.81 1.13
CA MET A 28 -9.27 -7.74 0.51
C MET A 28 -7.92 -7.08 0.23
N THR A 29 -7.93 -5.86 -0.33
CA THR A 29 -6.71 -5.08 -0.59
C THR A 29 -6.00 -4.78 0.72
N ARG A 30 -6.73 -4.38 1.77
CA ARG A 30 -6.17 -4.11 3.10
C ARG A 30 -5.50 -5.35 3.68
N LYS A 31 -6.18 -6.49 3.61
CA LYS A 31 -5.66 -7.77 4.10
C LYS A 31 -4.39 -8.18 3.35
N LYS A 32 -4.43 -8.20 2.01
CA LYS A 32 -3.26 -8.55 1.18
C LYS A 32 -2.10 -7.59 1.38
N ALA A 33 -2.35 -6.28 1.39
CA ALA A 33 -1.31 -5.29 1.64
C ALA A 33 -0.63 -5.52 2.99
N ASN A 34 -1.40 -5.79 4.05
CA ASN A 34 -0.82 -6.06 5.37
C ASN A 34 -0.05 -7.38 5.40
N GLU A 35 -0.57 -8.45 4.80
CA GLU A 35 0.13 -9.74 4.70
C GLU A 35 1.47 -9.59 3.97
N THR A 36 1.48 -8.87 2.83
CA THR A 36 2.71 -8.62 2.07
C THR A 36 3.67 -7.69 2.82
N LEU A 37 3.17 -6.67 3.52
CA LEU A 37 4.01 -5.79 4.36
C LEU A 37 4.66 -6.58 5.50
N VAL A 38 3.90 -7.39 6.24
CA VAL A 38 4.46 -8.26 7.29
C VAL A 38 5.51 -9.22 6.70
N ALA A 39 5.26 -9.78 5.51
CA ALA A 39 6.22 -10.66 4.85
C ALA A 39 7.52 -9.95 4.44
N LYS A 40 7.46 -8.66 4.09
CA LYS A 40 8.64 -7.87 3.68
C LYS A 40 9.42 -7.28 4.85
N VAL A 41 8.72 -6.73 5.85
CA VAL A 41 9.35 -5.90 6.91
C VAL A 41 9.22 -6.50 8.31
N GLY A 42 8.50 -7.61 8.45
CA GLY A 42 8.16 -8.21 9.74
C GLY A 42 6.98 -7.50 10.44
N ASP A 43 6.47 -8.11 11.50
CA ASP A 43 5.56 -7.42 12.42
C ASP A 43 6.33 -6.36 13.21
N GLY A 44 5.80 -5.15 13.36
CA GLY A 44 6.59 -4.02 13.89
C GLY A 44 7.49 -3.32 12.86
N GLY A 45 7.54 -3.84 11.63
CA GLY A 45 8.51 -3.42 10.61
C GLY A 45 8.35 -1.98 10.14
N LYS A 46 9.45 -1.38 9.70
CA LYS A 46 9.48 -0.05 9.10
C LYS A 46 8.87 -0.08 7.71
N VAL A 47 7.88 0.76 7.46
CA VAL A 47 7.23 0.88 6.15
C VAL A 47 7.55 2.26 5.57
N THR A 48 8.28 2.25 4.46
CA THR A 48 8.62 3.46 3.71
C THR A 48 7.76 3.57 2.44
N PRO A 49 7.70 4.75 1.79
CA PRO A 49 6.99 4.92 0.53
C PRO A 49 7.46 3.95 -0.57
N GLU A 50 8.75 3.62 -0.64
CA GLU A 50 9.32 2.70 -1.61
C GLU A 50 8.77 1.28 -1.42
N ILE A 51 8.77 0.80 -0.18
CA ILE A 51 8.22 -0.52 0.17
C ILE A 51 6.74 -0.61 -0.21
N LEU A 52 5.96 0.45 0.07
CA LEU A 52 4.56 0.50 -0.32
C LEU A 52 4.36 0.43 -1.82
N VAL A 53 5.16 1.16 -2.59
CA VAL A 53 5.08 1.13 -4.05
C VAL A 53 5.36 -0.27 -4.60
N GLU A 54 6.31 -0.99 -4.00
CA GLU A 54 6.53 -2.41 -4.34
C GLU A 54 5.32 -3.27 -4.01
N VAL A 55 4.79 -3.14 -2.80
CA VAL A 55 3.60 -3.90 -2.36
C VAL A 55 2.42 -3.64 -3.30
N VAL A 56 2.18 -2.39 -3.70
CA VAL A 56 1.14 -2.04 -4.68
C VAL A 56 1.34 -2.76 -6.00
N LYS A 57 2.58 -2.79 -6.52
CA LYS A 57 2.91 -3.48 -7.77
C LYS A 57 2.70 -4.99 -7.68
N GLU A 58 2.90 -5.57 -6.50
CA GLU A 58 2.74 -7.01 -6.26
C GLU A 58 1.26 -7.42 -6.09
N ILE A 59 0.49 -6.67 -5.30
CA ILE A 59 -0.89 -7.08 -4.94
C ILE A 59 -1.93 -6.57 -5.93
N THR A 60 -1.63 -5.50 -6.68
CA THR A 60 -2.57 -4.88 -7.61
C THR A 60 -2.54 -5.60 -8.95
N PRO A 61 -3.68 -6.12 -9.46
CA PRO A 61 -3.72 -6.72 -10.78
C PRO A 61 -3.28 -5.73 -11.86
N LYS A 62 -2.55 -6.22 -12.88
CA LYS A 62 -2.02 -5.40 -13.98
C LYS A 62 -3.02 -4.38 -14.57
N PRO A 63 -4.31 -4.73 -14.81
CA PRO A 63 -5.28 -3.77 -15.35
C PRO A 63 -5.52 -2.54 -14.47
N PHE A 64 -5.37 -2.69 -13.16
CA PHE A 64 -5.61 -1.62 -12.18
C PHE A 64 -4.34 -0.91 -11.73
N LEU A 65 -3.17 -1.49 -11.99
CA LEU A 65 -1.89 -0.98 -11.51
C LEU A 65 -1.61 0.46 -11.97
N ALA A 66 -1.85 0.77 -13.25
CA ALA A 66 -1.63 2.11 -13.77
C ALA A 66 -2.51 3.17 -13.07
N MET A 67 -3.77 2.81 -12.79
CA MET A 67 -4.71 3.68 -12.08
C MET A 67 -4.31 3.86 -10.60
N ALA A 68 -3.94 2.77 -9.93
CA ALA A 68 -3.46 2.81 -8.55
C ALA A 68 -2.21 3.69 -8.43
N MET A 69 -1.21 3.48 -9.29
CA MET A 69 0.02 4.28 -9.32
C MET A 69 -0.25 5.76 -9.58
N LYS A 70 -1.14 6.10 -10.53
CA LYS A 70 -1.54 7.49 -10.81
C LYS A 70 -2.21 8.15 -9.60
N SER A 71 -2.95 7.39 -8.77
CA SER A 71 -3.63 7.92 -7.59
C SER A 71 -2.68 8.29 -6.44
N ILE A 72 -1.49 7.68 -6.39
CA ILE A 72 -0.47 7.91 -5.35
C ILE A 72 0.76 8.66 -5.87
N GLU A 73 0.88 8.86 -7.18
CA GLU A 73 1.97 9.64 -7.80
C GLU A 73 2.21 11.01 -7.14
N PRO A 74 1.19 11.81 -6.77
CA PRO A 74 1.42 13.09 -6.10
C PRO A 74 2.02 12.97 -4.70
N LEU A 75 1.87 11.81 -4.07
CA LEU A 75 2.42 11.52 -2.75
C LEU A 75 3.86 11.02 -2.88
N ILE A 76 4.18 10.24 -3.92
CA ILE A 76 5.55 9.73 -4.12
C ILE A 76 6.53 10.83 -4.57
N LYS A 77 6.05 11.90 -5.23
CA LYS A 77 6.88 12.98 -5.78
C LYS A 77 7.06 14.19 -4.83
N LYS A 78 6.57 14.11 -3.59
CA LYS A 78 6.79 15.13 -2.56
C LYS A 78 8.11 14.90 -1.84
#